data_AF-A0A1X7BR22-F1
#
_entry.id   AF-A0A1X7BR22-F1
#
_cell.length_a   1.000
_cell.length_b   1.000
_cell.length_c   1.000
_cell.angle_alpha   90.00
_cell.angle_beta   90.00
_cell.angle_gamma   90.00
#
_symmetry.space_group_name_H-M   'P 1'
#
loop_
_entity.id
_entity.type
_entity.pdbx_description
1 polymer ?
#
loop_
_entity_poly.entity_id
_entity_poly.type
_entity_poly.pdbx_seq_one_letter_code
_entity_poly.pdbx_strand_id
1 'polypeptide(L)'
;MRSFVIAGVVGSLVLAACAPVSGPEADGVGVAFKGEAGKAFVAGLQPVPVSLKKQGEDEKLAADCVLDSSKYTATFKAPATVNVPAYSEGAVAAKLSCTYEDQTYSKNFAPVNLSKRSRNQSATAVGVLLCPICGIGMAAGNSRNKNQRDGDIYGFLKMDIEIEKEN
;
A
#
# COMPACT_ATOMS: atom_id res chain seq x y z
N MET A 1 -24.67 34.43 -46.72
CA MET A 1 -25.09 33.07 -46.30
C MET A 1 -24.57 32.84 -44.89
N ARG A 2 -25.47 32.53 -43.96
CA ARG A 2 -25.18 32.07 -42.60
C ARG A 2 -24.72 30.61 -42.68
N SER A 3 -23.69 30.23 -41.92
CA SER A 3 -23.74 29.05 -41.06
C SER A 3 -22.42 28.83 -40.31
N PHE A 4 -22.60 28.58 -39.02
CA PHE A 4 -21.63 28.26 -37.99
C PHE A 4 -20.86 26.97 -38.29
N VAL A 5 -19.57 26.94 -37.94
CA VAL A 5 -18.87 25.68 -37.61
C VAL A 5 -18.36 25.81 -36.18
N ILE A 6 -19.09 25.19 -35.26
CA ILE A 6 -18.68 24.91 -33.89
C ILE A 6 -18.03 23.53 -33.93
N ALA A 7 -16.72 23.45 -33.73
CA ALA A 7 -16.00 22.22 -33.47
C ALA A 7 -14.69 22.59 -32.75
N GLY A 8 -14.30 22.02 -31.63
CA GLY A 8 -14.93 21.05 -30.76
C GLY A 8 -14.29 21.25 -29.39
N VAL A 9 -15.07 20.99 -28.35
CA VAL A 9 -14.60 20.99 -26.96
C VAL A 9 -13.49 19.94 -26.85
N VAL A 10 -12.25 20.39 -26.75
CA VAL A 10 -11.13 19.55 -26.30
C VAL A 10 -11.40 19.33 -24.82
N GLY A 11 -12.22 18.32 -24.53
CA GLY A 11 -12.45 17.85 -23.18
C GLY A 11 -11.13 17.32 -22.66
N SER A 12 -10.44 18.13 -21.87
CA SER A 12 -9.40 17.67 -20.96
C SER A 12 -10.03 16.57 -20.09
N LEU A 13 -9.75 15.32 -20.44
CA LEU A 13 -10.01 14.16 -19.61
C LEU A 13 -9.14 14.35 -18.35
N VAL A 14 -9.71 15.03 -17.35
CA VAL A 14 -9.10 15.10 -16.02
C VAL A 14 -9.21 13.69 -15.45
N LEU A 15 -8.12 12.93 -15.54
CA LEU A 15 -7.95 11.66 -14.86
C LEU A 15 -8.24 11.87 -13.38
N ALA A 16 -9.42 11.42 -12.94
CA ALA A 16 -9.82 11.47 -11.56
C ALA A 16 -8.85 10.62 -10.73
N ALA A 17 -8.13 11.29 -9.82
CA ALA A 17 -7.25 10.64 -8.86
C ALA A 17 -8.07 9.82 -7.86
N CYS A 18 -8.29 8.54 -8.17
CA CYS A 18 -8.54 7.52 -7.15
C CYS A 18 -7.30 7.53 -6.23
N ALA A 19 -7.45 7.75 -4.92
CA ALA A 19 -6.32 7.54 -4.00
C ALA A 19 -5.99 6.04 -4.02
N PRO A 20 -4.93 5.63 -4.75
CA PRO A 20 -4.88 4.28 -5.28
C PRO A 20 -3.98 3.45 -4.37
N VAL A 21 -4.29 2.15 -4.23
CA VAL A 21 -3.18 1.19 -4.15
C VAL A 21 -2.27 1.57 -5.33
N SER A 22 -1.04 2.02 -5.07
CA SER A 22 -0.24 2.78 -6.05
C SER A 22 0.14 2.03 -7.32
N GLY A 23 -0.44 0.85 -7.53
CA GLY A 23 -0.06 -0.13 -8.53
C GLY A 23 1.26 -0.78 -8.12
N PRO A 24 1.56 -1.98 -8.63
CA PRO A 24 2.91 -2.50 -8.49
C PRO A 24 3.90 -1.52 -9.14
N GLU A 25 4.98 -1.19 -8.43
CA GLU A 25 6.11 -0.48 -9.03
C GLU A 25 6.79 -1.42 -10.02
N ALA A 26 7.09 -0.94 -11.24
CA ALA A 26 7.62 -1.77 -12.33
C ALA A 26 8.95 -2.46 -11.96
N ASP A 27 9.79 -1.76 -11.20
CA ASP A 27 11.08 -2.24 -10.70
C ASP A 27 10.99 -2.81 -9.27
N GLY A 28 9.79 -2.88 -8.71
CA GLY A 28 9.54 -3.39 -7.37
C GLY A 28 9.58 -4.91 -7.31
N VAL A 29 10.13 -5.44 -6.22
CA VAL A 29 10.19 -6.88 -5.95
C VAL A 29 8.77 -7.44 -5.82
N GLY A 30 8.40 -8.38 -6.67
CA GLY A 30 7.13 -9.10 -6.57
C GLY A 30 7.12 -10.09 -5.40
N VAL A 31 5.94 -10.37 -4.85
CA VAL A 31 5.75 -11.46 -3.89
C VAL A 31 5.27 -12.73 -4.59
N ALA A 32 5.67 -13.88 -4.03
CA ALA A 32 5.11 -15.18 -4.38
C ALA A 32 3.99 -15.54 -3.38
N PHE A 33 2.79 -15.83 -3.87
CA PHE A 33 1.69 -16.31 -3.02
C PHE A 33 1.89 -17.77 -2.64
N LYS A 34 1.64 -18.13 -1.37
CA LYS A 34 1.79 -19.48 -0.83
C LYS A 34 0.62 -20.43 -1.16
N GLY A 35 -0.34 -19.97 -1.97
CA GLY A 35 -1.51 -20.74 -2.41
C GLY A 35 -2.61 -19.84 -2.98
N GLU A 36 -3.67 -20.44 -3.54
CA GLU A 36 -4.79 -19.69 -4.13
C GLU A 36 -5.59 -18.90 -3.08
N ALA A 37 -5.76 -19.45 -1.88
CA ALA A 37 -6.38 -18.75 -0.76
C ALA A 37 -5.59 -17.49 -0.35
N GLY A 38 -4.28 -17.44 -0.64
CA GLY A 38 -3.45 -16.25 -0.44
C GLY A 38 -3.80 -15.11 -1.40
N LYS A 39 -4.40 -15.41 -2.56
CA LYS A 39 -4.84 -14.41 -3.55
C LYS A 39 -6.27 -13.92 -3.33
N ALA A 40 -7.04 -14.64 -2.51
CA ALA A 40 -8.41 -14.24 -2.19
C ALA A 40 -8.42 -12.87 -1.49
N PHE A 41 -9.34 -12.02 -1.93
CA PHE A 41 -9.55 -10.66 -1.39
C PHE A 41 -8.35 -9.71 -1.55
N VAL A 42 -7.40 -10.02 -2.43
CA VAL A 42 -6.37 -9.06 -2.84
C VAL A 42 -7.04 -7.94 -3.62
N ALA A 43 -6.98 -6.72 -3.07
CA ALA A 43 -7.50 -5.52 -3.71
C ALA A 43 -6.49 -4.88 -4.67
N GLY A 44 -5.20 -5.21 -4.51
CA GLY A 44 -4.13 -4.78 -5.40
C GLY A 44 -2.74 -5.05 -4.82
N LEU A 45 -1.71 -4.74 -5.60
CA LEU A 45 -0.34 -4.71 -5.11
C LEU A 45 0.04 -3.27 -4.75
N GLN A 46 0.65 -3.11 -3.58
CA GLN A 46 1.10 -1.83 -3.08
C GLN A 46 2.64 -1.85 -2.94
N PRO A 47 3.34 -0.83 -3.46
CA PRO A 47 4.77 -0.70 -3.28
C PRO A 47 5.04 -0.31 -1.82
N VAL A 48 5.83 -1.12 -1.13
CA VAL A 48 6.22 -0.93 0.25
C VAL A 48 7.73 -0.79 0.30
N PRO A 49 8.26 0.39 0.67
CA PRO A 49 9.70 0.54 0.87
C PRO A 49 10.13 -0.30 2.07
N VAL A 50 11.19 -1.08 1.86
CA VAL A 50 11.82 -1.90 2.89
C VAL A 50 13.26 -1.45 3.07
N SER A 51 13.64 -1.19 4.32
CA SER A 51 15.01 -0.82 4.64
C SER A 51 15.48 -1.35 6.00
N LEU A 52 16.79 -1.57 6.08
CA LEU A 52 17.52 -1.82 7.31
C LEU A 52 18.36 -0.57 7.60
N LYS A 53 18.37 -0.10 8.85
CA LYS A 53 19.21 1.05 9.25
C LYS A 53 19.68 0.90 10.69
N LYS A 54 20.79 1.55 11.03
CA LYS A 54 21.25 1.65 12.43
C LYS A 54 20.41 2.66 13.19
N GLN A 55 20.17 2.39 14.47
CA GLN A 55 19.41 3.30 15.32
C GLN A 55 20.12 4.66 15.42
N GLY A 56 19.39 5.74 15.11
CA GLY A 56 19.94 7.10 15.11
C GLY A 56 20.71 7.50 13.84
N GLU A 57 20.76 6.63 12.84
CA GLU A 57 21.39 6.91 11.54
C GLU A 57 20.36 6.82 10.41
N ASP A 58 20.46 7.70 9.42
CA ASP A 58 19.61 7.68 8.22
C ASP A 58 20.20 6.79 7.10
N GLU A 59 21.38 6.22 7.33
CA GLU A 59 22.04 5.35 6.38
C GLU A 59 21.31 4.00 6.26
N LYS A 60 20.98 3.63 5.02
CA LYS A 60 20.34 2.37 4.70
C LYS A 60 21.39 1.31 4.44
N LEU A 61 21.32 0.22 5.18
CA LEU A 61 22.25 -0.89 5.08
C LEU A 61 21.79 -1.87 4.00
N ALA A 62 22.78 -2.39 3.26
CA ALA A 62 22.56 -3.47 2.31
C ALA A 62 22.45 -4.81 3.04
N ALA A 63 21.31 -5.50 2.93
CA ALA A 63 21.07 -6.75 3.65
C ALA A 63 20.22 -7.71 2.82
N ASP A 64 20.44 -9.02 3.00
CA ASP A 64 19.60 -10.05 2.39
C ASP A 64 18.35 -10.25 3.25
N CYS A 65 17.19 -9.92 2.70
CA CYS A 65 15.92 -9.88 3.41
C CYS A 65 14.90 -10.89 2.87
N VAL A 66 14.11 -11.45 3.79
CA VAL A 66 12.97 -12.31 3.52
C VAL A 66 11.75 -11.69 4.17
N LEU A 67 10.73 -11.42 3.37
CA LEU A 67 9.40 -11.06 3.84
C LEU A 67 8.52 -12.30 3.84
N ASP A 68 8.08 -12.73 5.01
CA ASP A 68 7.30 -13.94 5.17
C ASP A 68 5.95 -13.66 5.83
N SER A 69 4.87 -14.15 5.24
CA SER A 69 3.54 -14.13 5.86
C SER A 69 2.88 -15.50 5.69
N SER A 70 1.69 -15.68 6.28
CA SER A 70 0.89 -16.88 6.03
C SER A 70 0.34 -16.96 4.60
N LYS A 71 0.30 -15.87 3.84
CA LYS A 71 -0.32 -15.80 2.50
C LYS A 71 0.68 -15.64 1.35
N TYR A 72 1.82 -15.03 1.59
CA TYR A 72 2.83 -14.72 0.57
C TYR A 72 4.23 -14.66 1.17
N THR A 73 5.24 -14.73 0.31
CA THR A 73 6.66 -14.59 0.67
C THR A 73 7.41 -13.81 -0.42
N ALA A 74 8.51 -13.16 -0.06
CA ALA A 74 9.45 -12.55 -1.00
C ALA A 74 10.87 -12.59 -0.43
N THR A 75 11.85 -12.70 -1.32
CA THR A 75 13.28 -12.62 -0.98
C THR A 75 13.93 -11.55 -1.85
N PHE A 76 14.70 -10.66 -1.24
CA PHE A 76 15.29 -9.50 -1.91
C PHE A 76 16.48 -8.95 -1.15
N LYS A 77 17.28 -8.11 -1.81
CA LYS A 77 18.31 -7.30 -1.15
C LYS A 77 17.72 -5.95 -0.76
N ALA A 78 17.68 -5.63 0.53
CA ALA A 78 17.36 -4.29 1.00
C ALA A 78 18.56 -3.34 0.79
N PRO A 79 18.35 -2.03 0.61
CA PRO A 79 17.06 -1.36 0.50
C PRO A 79 16.35 -1.64 -0.83
N ALA A 80 15.04 -1.93 -0.78
CA ALA A 80 14.24 -2.22 -1.97
C ALA A 80 12.78 -1.82 -1.76
N THR A 81 12.04 -1.65 -2.87
CA THR A 81 10.58 -1.58 -2.83
C THR A 81 10.00 -2.94 -3.12
N VAL A 82 9.08 -3.42 -2.26
CA VAL A 82 8.40 -4.70 -2.43
C VAL A 82 6.93 -4.45 -2.73
N ASN A 83 6.42 -5.08 -3.78
CA ASN A 83 5.02 -5.02 -4.20
C ASN A 83 4.19 -5.99 -3.36
N VAL A 84 3.79 -5.55 -2.18
CA VAL A 84 3.06 -6.35 -1.19
C VAL A 84 1.55 -6.29 -1.46
N PRO A 85 0.81 -7.41 -1.39
CA PRO A 85 -0.62 -7.42 -1.58
C PRO A 85 -1.35 -6.65 -0.47
N ALA A 86 -2.20 -5.73 -0.89
CA ALA A 86 -3.19 -5.10 -0.05
C ALA A 86 -4.51 -5.88 -0.16
N TYR A 87 -5.18 -6.09 0.97
CA TYR A 87 -6.38 -6.93 1.05
C TYR A 87 -7.59 -6.12 1.49
N SER A 88 -8.76 -6.38 0.90
CA SER A 88 -10.04 -5.87 1.39
C SER A 88 -10.55 -6.65 2.61
N GLU A 89 -10.10 -7.89 2.78
CA GLU A 89 -10.46 -8.75 3.91
C GLU A 89 -9.33 -9.76 4.22
N GLY A 90 -9.21 -10.14 5.49
CA GLY A 90 -8.28 -11.19 5.91
C GLY A 90 -6.81 -10.83 5.67
N ALA A 91 -6.45 -9.55 5.80
CA ALA A 91 -5.06 -9.13 5.82
C ALA A 91 -4.34 -9.78 7.01
N VAL A 92 -3.12 -10.27 6.75
CA VAL A 92 -2.32 -11.00 7.74
C VAL A 92 -1.04 -10.23 8.05
N ALA A 93 -0.50 -10.45 9.24
CA ALA A 93 0.82 -9.93 9.60
C ALA A 93 1.91 -10.54 8.71
N ALA A 94 2.98 -9.78 8.51
CA ALA A 94 4.17 -10.22 7.80
C ALA A 94 5.40 -10.05 8.69
N LYS A 95 6.26 -11.05 8.71
CA LYS A 95 7.57 -11.04 9.35
C LYS A 95 8.61 -10.65 8.31
N LEU A 96 9.31 -9.56 8.55
CA LEU A 96 10.51 -9.22 7.79
C LEU A 96 11.72 -9.72 8.56
N SER A 97 12.60 -10.46 7.90
CA SER A 97 13.86 -10.95 8.44
C SER A 97 14.99 -10.52 7.51
N CYS A 98 15.96 -9.76 8.00
CA CYS A 98 17.10 -9.29 7.22
C CYS A 98 18.40 -9.78 7.86
N THR A 99 19.30 -10.32 7.05
CA THR A 99 20.62 -10.77 7.48
C THR A 99 21.67 -9.73 7.07
N TYR A 100 22.40 -9.21 8.05
CA TYR A 100 23.45 -8.21 7.89
C TYR A 100 24.62 -8.61 8.77
N GLU A 101 25.84 -8.65 8.22
CA GLU A 101 27.07 -9.04 8.94
C GLU A 101 26.89 -10.36 9.73
N ASP A 102 26.33 -11.39 9.08
CA ASP A 102 26.02 -12.72 9.65
C ASP A 102 25.02 -12.74 10.83
N GLN A 103 24.39 -11.61 11.15
CA GLN A 103 23.33 -11.50 12.14
C GLN A 103 21.97 -11.33 11.48
N THR A 104 20.97 -12.09 11.95
CA THR A 104 19.59 -11.98 11.46
C THR A 104 18.73 -11.13 12.38
N TYR A 105 18.25 -10.00 11.85
CA TYR A 105 17.31 -9.12 12.52
C TYR A 105 15.90 -9.36 11.99
N SER A 106 14.92 -9.50 12.87
CA SER A 106 13.54 -9.81 12.47
C SER A 106 12.53 -8.91 13.17
N LYS A 107 11.49 -8.51 12.43
CA LYS A 107 10.39 -7.71 12.95
C LYS A 107 9.07 -8.12 12.34
N ASN A 108 8.05 -8.24 13.17
CA ASN A 108 6.68 -8.50 12.74
C ASN A 108 5.96 -7.18 12.50
N PHE A 109 5.30 -7.08 11.34
CA PHE A 109 4.48 -5.95 10.95
C PHE A 109 3.02 -6.37 10.91
N ALA A 110 2.18 -5.60 11.59
CA ALA A 110 0.73 -5.75 11.51
C ALA A 110 0.17 -4.92 10.33
N PRO A 111 -0.83 -5.44 9.60
CA PRO A 111 -1.46 -4.68 8.54
C PRO A 111 -2.23 -3.49 9.14
N VAL A 112 -2.18 -2.35 8.44
CA VAL A 112 -2.87 -1.12 8.81
C VAL A 112 -4.02 -0.84 7.86
N ASN A 113 -5.07 -0.19 8.34
CA ASN A 113 -6.21 0.22 7.51
C ASN A 113 -5.82 1.44 6.64
N LEU A 114 -5.51 1.18 5.37
CA LEU A 114 -5.07 2.17 4.39
C LEU A 114 -6.23 3.11 4.03
N SER A 115 -7.44 2.58 3.88
CA SER A 115 -8.64 3.37 3.56
C SER A 115 -8.97 4.38 4.67
N LYS A 116 -8.85 3.98 5.93
CA LYS A 116 -9.01 4.88 7.08
C LYS A 116 -7.93 5.95 7.11
N ARG A 117 -6.68 5.59 6.82
CA ARG A 117 -5.58 6.55 6.76
C ARG A 117 -5.80 7.57 5.64
N SER A 118 -6.16 7.12 4.44
CA SER A 118 -6.51 7.99 3.31
C SER A 118 -7.64 8.93 3.69
N ARG A 119 -8.74 8.43 4.26
CA ARG A 119 -9.85 9.28 4.74
C ARG A 119 -9.41 10.29 5.79
N ASN A 120 -8.55 9.92 6.74
CA ASN A 120 -8.08 10.83 7.77
C ASN A 120 -7.17 11.94 7.19
N GLN A 121 -6.34 11.61 6.20
CA GLN A 121 -5.51 12.57 5.48
C GLN A 121 -6.35 13.46 4.54
N SER A 122 -7.37 12.91 3.89
CA SER A 122 -8.33 13.67 3.06
C SER A 122 -9.28 14.53 3.90
N ALA A 123 -9.63 14.12 5.12
CA ALA A 123 -10.43 14.93 6.03
C ALA A 123 -9.70 16.19 6.52
N THR A 124 -8.35 16.19 6.47
CA THR A 124 -7.54 17.40 6.70
C THR A 124 -7.38 18.23 5.42
N ALA A 125 -7.63 17.64 4.25
CA ALA A 125 -7.46 18.25 2.94
C ALA A 125 -8.80 18.32 2.17
N VAL A 126 -9.75 19.09 2.71
CA VAL A 126 -10.91 19.68 1.99
C VAL A 126 -11.95 18.68 1.43
N GLY A 127 -13.22 18.99 1.68
CA GLY A 127 -14.36 18.16 1.30
C GLY A 127 -14.48 17.88 -0.21
N VAL A 128 -15.21 16.81 -0.49
CA VAL A 128 -15.65 16.33 -1.82
C VAL A 128 -14.58 15.56 -2.58
N LEU A 129 -14.80 14.25 -2.78
CA LEU A 129 -14.58 13.55 -4.05
C LEU A 129 -15.34 12.21 -4.01
N LEU A 130 -16.44 12.19 -4.75
CA LEU A 130 -17.35 11.06 -4.95
C LEU A 130 -16.68 10.00 -5.85
N CYS A 131 -16.74 8.73 -5.47
CA CYS A 131 -16.22 7.57 -6.22
C CYS A 131 -17.19 7.20 -7.36
N PRO A 132 -16.82 7.27 -8.66
CA PRO A 132 -17.70 6.86 -9.76
C PRO A 132 -17.60 5.36 -10.11
N ILE A 133 -16.60 4.64 -9.60
CA ILE A 133 -16.35 3.21 -9.89
C ILE A 133 -17.03 2.30 -8.85
N CYS A 134 -17.36 2.88 -7.69
CA CYS A 134 -18.26 2.29 -6.72
C CYS A 134 -19.67 2.44 -7.28
N GLY A 135 -20.16 1.42 -7.99
CA GLY A 135 -21.50 1.41 -8.52
C GLY A 135 -22.51 1.87 -7.47
N ILE A 136 -23.25 2.91 -7.82
CA ILE A 136 -24.45 3.44 -7.16
C ILE A 136 -24.17 4.17 -5.84
N GLY A 137 -24.46 5.47 -5.87
CA GLY A 137 -24.12 6.42 -4.82
C GLY A 137 -24.83 6.18 -3.49
N MET A 138 -24.20 6.70 -2.44
CA MET A 138 -24.91 7.24 -1.29
C MET A 138 -24.26 8.58 -0.93
N ALA A 139 -25.01 9.64 -1.21
CA ALA A 139 -24.91 10.88 -0.48
C ALA A 139 -25.08 10.62 1.03
N ALA A 140 -24.51 11.52 1.83
CA ALA A 140 -24.65 11.67 3.28
C ALA A 140 -25.59 10.70 4.03
N GLY A 141 -25.01 9.97 5.01
CA GLY A 141 -25.76 9.38 6.11
C GLY A 141 -25.67 7.87 6.19
N ASN A 142 -24.69 7.37 6.95
CA ASN A 142 -25.04 6.50 8.09
C ASN A 142 -23.83 6.26 8.99
N SER A 143 -24.02 6.63 10.24
CA SER A 143 -23.16 6.39 11.39
C SER A 143 -23.08 4.89 11.71
N ARG A 144 -22.47 4.09 10.84
CA ARG A 144 -21.86 2.82 11.24
C ARG A 144 -20.43 3.13 11.65
N ASN A 145 -20.14 2.90 12.94
CA ASN A 145 -18.84 2.94 13.59
C ASN A 145 -17.75 3.68 12.78
N LYS A 146 -17.51 4.97 13.08
CA LYS A 146 -16.65 5.91 12.31
C LYS A 146 -15.24 5.39 11.94
N ASN A 147 -14.85 4.23 12.44
CA ASN A 147 -13.52 3.66 12.38
C ASN A 147 -13.35 2.42 11.49
N GLN A 148 -14.42 1.76 11.03
CA GLN A 148 -14.32 0.55 10.20
C GLN A 148 -15.52 0.45 9.28
N ARG A 149 -15.28 0.51 7.96
CA ARG A 149 -16.32 0.34 6.94
C ARG A 149 -16.10 -0.97 6.21
N ASP A 150 -17.19 -1.63 5.83
CA ASP A 150 -17.15 -2.77 4.93
C ASP A 150 -16.45 -2.35 3.62
N GLY A 151 -15.44 -3.11 3.18
CA GLY A 151 -14.63 -2.80 2.01
C GLY A 151 -13.38 -1.94 2.26
N ASP A 152 -12.99 -1.69 3.52
CA ASP A 152 -11.72 -1.05 3.83
C ASP A 152 -10.52 -1.92 3.38
N ILE A 153 -9.51 -1.28 2.79
CA ILE A 153 -8.28 -1.94 2.32
C ILE A 153 -7.21 -1.87 3.40
N TYR A 154 -6.58 -3.00 3.65
CA TYR A 154 -5.54 -3.21 4.64
C TYR A 154 -4.23 -3.62 3.96
N GLY A 155 -3.12 -3.08 4.44
CA GLY A 155 -1.80 -3.38 3.90
C GLY A 155 -0.69 -2.77 4.73
N PHE A 156 0.43 -2.45 4.11
CA PHE A 156 1.62 -1.93 4.78
C PHE A 156 2.06 -0.61 4.14
N LEU A 157 2.69 0.26 4.92
CA LEU A 157 3.12 1.58 4.42
C LEU A 157 4.61 1.67 4.23
N LYS A 158 5.37 1.10 5.16
CA LYS A 158 6.82 0.99 5.15
C LYS A 158 7.21 -0.13 6.10
N MET A 159 8.32 -0.81 5.82
CA MET A 159 8.87 -1.82 6.70
C MET A 159 10.34 -1.51 6.97
N ASP A 160 10.58 -0.91 8.13
CA ASP A 160 11.92 -0.54 8.58
C ASP A 160 12.31 -1.38 9.79
N ILE A 161 13.47 -2.04 9.70
CA ILE A 161 14.17 -2.65 10.83
C ILE A 161 15.27 -1.69 11.27
N GLU A 162 15.24 -1.34 12.55
CA GLU A 162 16.29 -0.55 13.19
C GLU A 162 17.13 -1.51 14.03
N ILE A 163 18.44 -1.54 13.78
CA ILE A 163 19.38 -2.36 14.56
C ILE A 163 20.05 -1.49 15.61
N GLU A 164 20.23 -2.04 16.81
CA GLU A 164 20.96 -1.35 17.87
C GLU A 164 22.39 -1.08 17.43
N LYS A 165 22.93 0.08 17.82
CA LYS A 165 24.31 0.43 17.55
C LYS A 165 25.20 -0.37 18.51
N GLU A 166 26.08 -1.21 17.99
CA GLU A 166 27.19 -1.73 18.79
C GLU A 166 28.03 -0.53 19.28
N ASN A 167 28.21 -0.46 20.59
CA ASN A 167 28.85 0.64 21.31
C ASN A 167 30.34 0.39 21.45
#